data_AF-A0A0X3NU03-F1
#
_entry.id   AF-A0A0X3NU03-F1
#
_cell.length_a   1.000
_cell.length_b   1.000
_cell.length_c   1.000
_cell.angle_alpha   90.00
_cell.angle_beta   90.00
_cell.angle_gamma   90.00
#
_symmetry.space_group_name_H-M   'P 1'
#
loop_
_entity.id
_entity.type
_entity.pdbx_description
1 polymer ?
#
loop_
_entity_poly.entity_id
_entity_poly.type
_entity_poly.pdbx_seq_one_letter_code
_entity_poly.pdbx_strand_id
1 'polypeptide(L)'
;MASTAQLESVHQREFKVVVIHEVDRLTRDAQHSLRRTMEKYMQTCRLILCAESLSKIIPAARSRCLSVRVPAPTVDEIASVLTSVAKREGLKIPPELAARIAIASDRNLRRSLLLAEVARVQHYPMQPDQSIPLPEWQTFIVETAAAILGEQSPRRYVHQYPLHRYVASGTKICSCRTAN
;
A
#
# COMPACT_ATOMS: atom_id res chain seq x y z
N MET A 1 10.01 29.98 -8.22
CA MET A 1 11.45 29.76 -8.45
C MET A 1 11.92 28.74 -7.43
N ALA A 2 12.24 27.52 -7.83
CA ALA A 2 12.79 26.51 -6.92
C ALA A 2 14.31 26.57 -7.01
N SER A 3 14.98 27.00 -5.93
CA SER A 3 16.45 27.01 -5.88
C SER A 3 16.95 25.57 -5.79
N THR A 4 17.91 25.23 -6.65
CA THR A 4 18.61 23.95 -6.63
C THR A 4 19.94 24.19 -5.92
N ALA A 5 20.02 23.81 -4.65
CA ALA A 5 21.31 23.76 -3.95
C ALA A 5 22.20 22.72 -4.65
N GLN A 6 23.32 23.17 -5.20
CA GLN A 6 24.31 22.32 -5.86
C GLN A 6 25.00 21.43 -4.82
N LEU A 7 24.74 20.12 -4.89
CA LEU A 7 25.45 19.09 -4.13
C LEU A 7 26.79 18.75 -4.81
N GLU A 8 27.83 18.69 -4.00
CA GLU A 8 29.27 18.59 -4.28
C GLU A 8 29.70 17.66 -5.43
N SER A 9 30.73 18.13 -6.14
CA SER A 9 31.03 17.88 -7.56
C SER A 9 32.30 17.07 -7.80
N VAL A 10 32.52 15.93 -7.12
CA VAL A 10 33.80 15.19 -7.32
C VAL A 10 33.63 13.74 -7.78
N HIS A 11 32.45 13.11 -7.67
CA HIS A 11 32.21 11.76 -8.21
C HIS A 11 30.80 11.55 -8.79
N GLN A 12 30.06 12.63 -9.09
CA GLN A 12 28.72 12.49 -9.65
C GLN A 12 28.81 12.01 -11.09
N ARG A 13 28.27 10.81 -11.35
CA ARG A 13 27.95 10.35 -12.70
C ARG A 13 27.20 11.47 -13.42
N GLU A 14 27.51 11.69 -14.70
CA GLU A 14 27.03 12.81 -15.52
C GLU A 14 25.49 12.84 -15.76
N PHE A 15 24.75 11.91 -15.15
CA PHE A 15 23.30 11.79 -15.29
C PHE A 15 22.58 11.95 -13.96
N LYS A 16 21.43 12.64 -14.02
CA LYS A 16 20.50 12.75 -12.89
C LYS A 16 19.59 11.52 -12.82
N VAL A 17 19.21 11.07 -11.63
CA VAL A 17 18.26 9.97 -11.46
C VAL A 17 16.95 10.51 -10.93
N VAL A 18 15.84 10.16 -11.60
CA VAL A 18 14.48 10.55 -11.20
C VAL A 18 13.69 9.28 -10.90
N VAL A 19 13.19 9.16 -9.67
CA VAL A 19 12.33 8.05 -9.24
C VAL A 19 10.89 8.51 -9.27
N ILE A 20 10.04 7.80 -10.00
CA ILE A 20 8.60 8.07 -10.06
C ILE A 20 7.89 6.88 -9.42
N HIS A 21 7.15 7.15 -8.35
CA HIS A 21 6.33 6.17 -7.67
C HIS A 21 4.90 6.12 -8.25
N GLU A 22 4.27 4.96 -8.18
CA GLU A 22 2.87 4.74 -8.58
C GLU A 22 2.56 5.17 -10.02
N VAL A 23 3.46 4.85 -10.96
CA VAL A 23 3.33 5.20 -12.39
C VAL A 23 2.05 4.62 -13.01
N ASP A 24 1.51 3.56 -12.43
CA ASP A 24 0.28 2.91 -12.85
C ASP A 24 -1.00 3.73 -12.54
N ARG A 25 -0.91 4.72 -11.65
CA ARG A 25 -1.99 5.68 -11.37
C ARG A 25 -2.03 6.84 -12.36
N LEU A 26 -0.99 7.00 -13.20
CA LEU A 26 -0.96 8.05 -14.20
C LEU A 26 -1.94 7.78 -15.34
N THR A 27 -2.60 8.85 -15.80
CA THR A 27 -3.46 8.81 -16.98
C THR A 27 -2.66 8.43 -18.23
N ARG A 28 -3.32 7.87 -19.25
CA ARG A 28 -2.64 7.44 -20.50
C ARG A 28 -1.91 8.59 -21.18
N ASP A 29 -2.48 9.80 -21.18
CA ASP A 29 -1.86 10.98 -21.79
C ASP A 29 -0.62 11.44 -21.02
N ALA A 30 -0.65 11.33 -19.68
CA ALA A 30 0.51 11.59 -18.84
C ALA A 30 1.62 10.56 -19.11
N GLN A 31 1.29 9.27 -19.26
CA GLN A 31 2.26 8.24 -19.62
C GLN A 31 2.87 8.47 -21.03
N HIS A 32 2.07 8.89 -22.01
CA HIS A 32 2.57 9.26 -23.34
C HIS A 32 3.52 10.47 -23.29
N SER A 33 3.21 11.44 -22.44
CA SER A 33 4.06 12.61 -22.23
C SER A 33 5.35 12.25 -21.50
N LEU A 34 5.29 11.37 -20.49
CA LEU A 34 6.45 10.80 -19.82
C LEU A 34 7.37 10.09 -20.80
N ARG A 35 6.82 9.28 -21.71
CA ARG A 35 7.60 8.63 -22.78
C ARG A 35 8.35 9.66 -23.64
N ARG A 36 7.70 10.75 -24.05
CA ARG A 36 8.35 11.81 -24.83
C ARG A 36 9.51 12.44 -24.05
N THR A 37 9.32 12.69 -22.76
CA THR A 37 10.36 13.21 -21.86
C THR A 37 11.51 12.22 -21.70
N MET A 38 11.22 10.93 -21.56
CA MET A 38 12.24 9.86 -21.50
C MET A 38 13.12 9.84 -22.75
N GLU A 39 12.51 9.94 -23.94
CA GLU A 39 13.24 9.95 -25.21
C GLU A 39 14.07 11.23 -25.38
N LYS A 40 13.51 12.40 -25.03
CA LYS A 40 14.18 13.69 -25.18
C LYS A 40 15.39 13.86 -24.26
N TYR A 41 15.33 13.33 -23.04
CA TYR A 41 16.36 13.56 -22.01
C TYR A 41 17.14 12.29 -21.64
N MET A 42 17.20 11.28 -22.52
CA MET A 42 17.87 10.01 -22.24
C MET A 42 19.38 10.12 -21.93
N GLN A 43 20.03 11.19 -22.41
CA GLN A 43 21.47 11.41 -22.19
C GLN A 43 21.76 12.03 -20.82
N THR A 44 20.86 12.87 -20.31
CA THR A 44 21.08 13.67 -19.09
C THR A 44 20.34 13.11 -17.86
N CYS A 45 19.33 12.26 -18.06
CA CYS A 45 18.49 11.74 -16.99
C CYS A 45 18.20 10.24 -17.13
N ARG A 46 18.25 9.51 -16.02
CA ARG A 46 17.81 8.12 -15.88
C ARG A 46 16.55 8.07 -15.02
N LEU A 47 15.53 7.37 -15.51
CA LEU A 47 14.24 7.25 -14.83
C LEU A 47 14.08 5.86 -14.22
N ILE A 48 13.69 5.81 -12.95
CA ILE A 48 13.29 4.60 -12.24
C ILE A 48 11.78 4.68 -12.04
N LEU A 49 11.06 3.75 -12.65
CA LEU A 49 9.61 3.71 -12.61
C LEU A 49 9.18 2.60 -11.65
N CYS A 50 8.55 2.97 -10.54
CA CYS A 50 7.96 2.03 -9.60
C CYS A 50 6.47 1.88 -9.89
N ALA A 51 6.04 0.66 -10.18
CA ALA A 51 4.64 0.32 -10.42
C ALA A 51 4.31 -1.04 -9.81
N GLU A 52 3.09 -1.17 -9.29
CA GLU A 52 2.61 -2.42 -8.71
C GLU A 52 2.15 -3.41 -9.79
N SER A 53 1.61 -2.90 -10.90
CA SER A 53 1.07 -3.72 -11.99
C SER A 53 1.56 -3.25 -13.36
N LEU A 54 2.30 -4.12 -14.07
CA LEU A 54 2.81 -3.83 -15.42
C LEU A 54 1.72 -3.72 -16.49
N SER A 55 0.52 -4.27 -16.23
CA SER A 55 -0.60 -4.27 -17.18
C SER A 55 -1.17 -2.87 -17.44
N LYS A 56 -1.02 -1.95 -16.48
CA LYS A 56 -1.53 -0.56 -16.56
C LYS A 56 -0.56 0.39 -17.28
N ILE A 57 0.66 -0.06 -17.56
CA ILE A 57 1.70 0.74 -18.20
C ILE A 57 1.60 0.60 -19.72
N ILE A 58 1.70 1.71 -20.45
CA ILE A 58 1.72 1.68 -21.91
C ILE A 58 2.86 0.79 -22.44
N PRO A 59 2.62 -0.06 -23.47
CA PRO A 59 3.65 -0.96 -24.01
C PRO A 59 4.93 -0.24 -24.46
N ALA A 60 4.79 1.00 -24.94
CA ALA A 60 5.92 1.81 -25.39
C ALA A 60 6.87 2.24 -24.27
N ALA A 61 6.37 2.46 -23.04
CA ALA A 61 7.24 2.72 -21.89
C ALA A 61 7.93 1.43 -21.43
N ARG A 62 7.18 0.31 -21.44
CA ARG A 62 7.70 -1.01 -21.06
C ARG A 62 8.85 -1.49 -21.96
N SER A 63 8.77 -1.27 -23.27
CA SER A 63 9.82 -1.68 -24.21
C SER A 63 11.14 -0.92 -24.05
N ARG A 64 11.12 0.24 -23.38
CA ARG A 64 12.29 1.12 -23.18
C ARG A 64 12.94 0.96 -21.80
N CYS A 65 12.28 0.25 -20.89
CA CYS A 65 12.75 0.09 -19.51
C CYS A 65 13.17 -1.36 -19.26
N LEU A 66 14.18 -1.55 -18.41
CA LEU A 66 14.48 -2.86 -17.84
C LEU A 66 13.41 -3.21 -16.80
N SER A 67 12.64 -4.27 -17.03
CA SER A 67 11.64 -4.73 -16.08
C SER A 67 12.28 -5.61 -15.00
N VAL A 68 12.42 -5.05 -13.80
CA VAL A 68 12.85 -5.81 -12.61
C VAL A 68 11.61 -6.20 -11.81
N ARG A 69 11.37 -7.50 -11.63
CA ARG A 69 10.27 -8.02 -10.81
C ARG A 69 10.78 -8.28 -9.39
N VAL A 70 10.21 -7.59 -8.41
CA VAL A 70 10.46 -7.84 -6.99
C VAL A 70 9.33 -8.70 -6.45
N PRO A 71 9.54 -10.01 -6.19
CA PRO A 71 8.52 -10.85 -5.59
C PRO A 71 8.31 -10.47 -4.12
N ALA A 72 7.11 -10.74 -3.60
CA ALA A 72 6.87 -10.65 -2.17
C ALA A 72 7.76 -11.65 -1.41
N PRO A 73 8.30 -11.31 -0.23
CA PRO A 73 9.13 -12.21 0.55
C PRO A 73 8.35 -13.45 1.02
N THR A 74 9.09 -14.50 1.36
CA THR A 74 8.51 -15.71 1.98
C THR A 74 8.22 -15.48 3.46
N VAL A 75 7.39 -16.35 4.07
CA VAL A 75 7.05 -16.25 5.50
C VAL A 75 8.30 -16.35 6.38
N ASP A 76 9.22 -17.24 6.02
CA ASP A 76 10.48 -17.47 6.73
C ASP A 76 11.43 -16.26 6.60
N GLU A 77 11.52 -15.67 5.41
CA GLU A 77 12.26 -14.42 5.20
C GLU A 77 11.71 -13.29 6.05
N ILE A 78 10.38 -13.13 6.11
CA ILE A 78 9.74 -12.11 6.96
C ILE A 78 10.08 -12.35 8.43
N ALA A 79 9.97 -13.57 8.93
CA ALA A 79 10.31 -13.91 10.31
C ALA A 79 11.79 -13.63 10.63
N SER A 80 12.69 -13.89 9.68
CA SER A 80 14.12 -13.58 9.81
C SER A 80 14.38 -12.06 9.90
N VAL A 81 13.67 -11.27 9.11
CA VAL A 81 13.76 -9.81 9.13
C VAL A 81 13.20 -9.25 10.43
N LEU A 82 12.05 -9.75 10.90
CA LEU A 82 11.46 -9.36 12.18
C LEU A 82 12.40 -9.63 13.35
N THR A 83 13.03 -10.79 13.36
CA THR A 83 14.02 -11.16 14.39
C THR A 83 15.26 -10.26 14.31
N SER A 84 15.70 -9.90 13.10
CA SER A 84 16.83 -8.99 12.88
C SER A 84 16.54 -7.57 13.36
N VAL A 85 15.33 -7.07 13.10
CA VAL A 85 14.86 -5.75 13.59
C VAL A 85 14.75 -5.76 15.11
N ALA A 86 14.13 -6.79 15.70
CA ALA A 86 14.02 -6.94 17.15
C ALA A 86 15.39 -6.93 17.85
N LYS A 87 16.37 -7.67 17.31
CA LYS A 87 17.74 -7.69 17.84
C LYS A 87 18.38 -6.30 17.82
N ARG A 88 18.14 -5.50 16.77
CA ARG A 88 18.67 -4.12 16.66
C ARG A 88 17.99 -3.17 17.65
N GLU A 89 16.72 -3.39 17.96
CA GLU A 89 15.97 -2.64 18.96
C GLU A 89 16.21 -3.12 20.40
N GLY A 90 17.00 -4.19 20.60
CA GLY A 90 17.24 -4.78 21.92
C GLY A 90 16.06 -5.60 22.45
N LEU A 91 15.11 -5.96 21.58
CA LEU A 91 13.90 -6.71 21.90
C LEU A 91 14.10 -8.21 21.63
N LYS A 92 13.40 -9.03 22.43
CA LYS A 92 13.30 -10.49 22.21
C LYS A 92 11.89 -10.80 21.72
N ILE A 93 11.75 -11.12 20.44
CA ILE A 93 10.50 -11.64 19.86
C ILE A 93 10.55 -13.17 19.87
N PRO A 94 9.57 -13.87 20.46
CA PRO A 94 9.46 -15.33 20.33
C PRO A 94 9.30 -15.74 18.85
N PRO A 95 9.93 -16.83 18.39
CA PRO A 95 9.86 -17.26 16.99
C PRO A 95 8.44 -17.64 16.57
N GLU A 96 7.64 -18.19 17.47
CA GLU A 96 6.24 -18.53 17.25
C GLU A 96 5.39 -17.28 16.94
N LEU A 97 5.61 -16.20 17.70
CA LEU A 97 4.95 -14.92 17.47
C LEU A 97 5.38 -14.30 16.13
N ALA A 98 6.67 -14.37 15.79
CA ALA A 98 7.18 -13.88 14.52
C ALA A 98 6.57 -14.62 13.32
N ALA A 99 6.41 -15.94 13.40
CA ALA A 99 5.76 -16.75 12.37
C ALA A 99 4.28 -16.38 12.22
N ARG A 100 3.56 -16.22 13.35
CA ARG A 100 2.15 -15.80 13.34
C ARG A 100 1.95 -14.41 12.73
N ILE A 101 2.84 -13.46 13.04
CA ILE A 101 2.82 -12.12 12.43
C ILE A 101 3.10 -12.20 10.94
N ALA A 102 4.06 -13.03 10.52
CA ALA A 102 4.38 -13.22 9.10
C ALA A 102 3.18 -13.78 8.33
N ILE A 103 2.44 -14.75 8.90
CA ILE A 103 1.20 -15.28 8.32
C ILE A 103 0.10 -14.20 8.27
N ALA A 104 -0.14 -13.48 9.38
CA ALA A 104 -1.16 -12.42 9.46
C ALA A 104 -0.88 -11.18 8.59
N SER A 105 0.34 -11.05 8.07
CA SER A 105 0.78 -9.96 7.22
C SER A 105 0.53 -10.17 5.73
N ASP A 106 0.04 -11.34 5.30
CA ASP A 106 -0.23 -11.68 3.89
C ASP A 106 0.97 -11.38 2.96
N ARG A 107 2.19 -11.75 3.41
CA ARG A 107 3.46 -11.51 2.71
C ARG A 107 3.81 -10.03 2.47
N ASN A 108 3.24 -9.13 3.26
CA ASN A 108 3.57 -7.71 3.22
C ASN A 108 4.51 -7.34 4.38
N LEU A 109 5.77 -7.04 4.05
CA LEU A 109 6.80 -6.72 5.05
C LEU A 109 6.50 -5.43 5.83
N ARG A 110 5.90 -4.42 5.20
CA ARG A 110 5.51 -3.19 5.90
C ARG A 110 4.45 -3.51 6.94
N ARG A 111 3.45 -4.30 6.56
CA ARG A 111 2.37 -4.73 7.45
C ARG A 111 2.90 -5.58 8.60
N SER A 112 3.82 -6.52 8.34
CA SER A 112 4.40 -7.36 9.40
C SER A 112 5.16 -6.54 10.44
N LEU A 113 5.92 -5.52 10.01
CA LEU A 113 6.64 -4.63 10.93
C LEU A 113 5.68 -3.82 11.80
N LEU A 114 4.64 -3.23 11.19
CA LEU A 114 3.62 -2.48 11.92
C LEU A 114 2.88 -3.37 12.93
N LEU A 115 2.52 -4.60 12.55
CA LEU A 115 1.88 -5.56 13.46
C LEU A 115 2.80 -5.94 14.62
N ALA A 116 4.10 -6.12 14.38
CA ALA A 116 5.07 -6.38 15.44
C ALA A 116 5.19 -5.20 16.41
N GLU A 117 5.18 -3.97 15.91
CA GLU A 117 5.20 -2.78 16.75
C GLU A 117 3.92 -2.64 17.59
N VAL A 118 2.75 -2.90 17.00
CA VAL A 118 1.48 -2.89 17.75
C VAL A 118 1.46 -3.98 18.81
N ALA A 119 1.92 -5.19 18.50
CA ALA A 119 2.02 -6.29 19.47
C ALA A 119 2.91 -5.90 20.66
N ARG A 120 4.04 -5.22 20.40
CA ARG A 120 4.92 -4.69 21.45
C ARG A 120 4.23 -3.65 22.33
N VAL A 121 3.46 -2.74 21.75
CA VAL A 121 2.77 -1.67 22.50
C VAL A 121 1.67 -2.24 23.41
N GLN A 122 0.97 -3.30 22.97
CA GLN A 122 -0.08 -3.93 23.76
C GLN A 122 0.46 -4.68 24.97
N HIS A 123 1.51 -5.48 24.78
CA HIS A 123 2.07 -6.31 25.85
C HIS A 123 3.59 -6.33 25.78
N TYR A 124 4.21 -5.94 26.90
CA TYR A 124 5.64 -6.05 27.12
C TYR A 124 5.92 -6.75 28.46
N PRO A 125 6.67 -7.87 28.50
CA PRO A 125 7.35 -8.56 27.39
C PRO A 125 6.39 -9.36 26.48
N MET A 126 6.75 -9.47 25.20
CA MET A 126 5.97 -10.20 24.18
C MET A 126 5.88 -11.70 24.51
N GLN A 127 4.68 -12.24 24.45
CA GLN A 127 4.38 -13.66 24.74
C GLN A 127 4.13 -14.44 23.43
N PRO A 128 4.40 -15.75 23.38
CA PRO A 128 4.19 -16.58 22.18
C PRO A 128 2.71 -16.62 21.73
N ASP A 129 1.79 -16.69 22.70
CA ASP A 129 0.34 -16.86 22.46
C ASP A 129 -0.44 -15.55 22.33
N GLN A 130 0.25 -14.40 22.23
CA GLN A 130 -0.40 -13.09 22.20
C GLN A 130 -1.37 -12.96 21.00
N SER A 131 -2.54 -12.36 21.22
CA SER A 131 -3.44 -12.02 20.11
C SER A 131 -2.88 -10.85 19.32
N ILE A 132 -2.83 -11.00 17.99
CA ILE A 132 -2.34 -9.94 17.09
C ILE A 132 -3.57 -9.14 16.68
N PRO A 133 -3.68 -7.86 17.06
CA PRO A 133 -4.80 -7.03 16.65
C PRO A 133 -4.69 -6.76 15.15
N LEU A 134 -5.79 -7.01 14.44
CA LEU A 134 -5.91 -6.60 13.05
C LEU A 134 -6.28 -5.11 12.98
N PRO A 135 -5.98 -4.43 11.87
CA PRO A 135 -6.45 -3.06 11.66
C PRO A 135 -7.97 -2.97 11.77
N GLU A 136 -8.49 -1.89 12.38
CA GLU A 136 -9.92 -1.72 12.63
C GLU A 136 -10.78 -1.82 11.37
N TRP A 137 -10.30 -1.27 10.24
CA TRP A 137 -11.00 -1.37 8.95
C TRP A 137 -11.16 -2.83 8.49
N GLN A 138 -10.22 -3.70 8.82
CA GLN A 138 -10.30 -5.11 8.44
C GLN A 138 -11.31 -5.84 9.31
N THR A 139 -11.31 -5.57 10.62
CA THR A 139 -12.34 -6.07 11.55
C THR A 139 -13.72 -5.62 11.08
N PHE A 140 -13.88 -4.34 10.73
CA PHE A 140 -15.12 -3.79 10.23
C PHE A 140 -15.59 -4.44 8.92
N ILE A 141 -14.68 -4.77 7.99
CA ILE A 141 -15.03 -5.51 6.77
C ILE A 141 -15.56 -6.90 7.11
N VAL A 142 -14.90 -7.62 8.01
CA VAL A 142 -15.32 -8.98 8.42
C VAL A 142 -16.68 -8.94 9.11
N GLU A 143 -16.89 -7.99 10.03
CA GLU A 143 -18.17 -7.78 10.70
C GLU A 143 -19.28 -7.40 9.71
N THR A 144 -18.97 -6.52 8.76
CA THR A 144 -19.93 -6.12 7.71
C THR A 144 -20.29 -7.31 6.83
N ALA A 145 -19.31 -8.13 6.44
CA ALA A 145 -19.54 -9.35 5.66
C ALA A 145 -20.41 -10.35 6.43
N ALA A 146 -20.13 -10.56 7.73
CA ALA A 146 -20.94 -11.41 8.59
C ALA A 146 -22.38 -10.88 8.74
N ALA A 147 -22.54 -9.57 8.87
CA ALA A 147 -23.85 -8.93 8.95
C ALA A 147 -24.66 -9.09 7.64
N ILE A 148 -24.01 -8.99 6.48
CA ILE A 148 -24.65 -9.21 5.17
C ILE A 148 -25.10 -10.67 5.03
N LEU A 149 -24.29 -11.62 5.48
CA LEU A 149 -24.64 -13.04 5.45
C LEU A 149 -25.75 -13.40 6.45
N GLY A 150 -25.80 -12.73 7.61
CA GLY A 150 -26.79 -13.01 8.65
C GLY A 150 -28.21 -12.57 8.28
N GLU A 151 -28.38 -11.38 7.70
CA GLU A 151 -29.69 -10.85 7.37
C GLU A 151 -29.68 -10.08 6.04
N GLN A 152 -30.34 -10.65 5.04
CA GLN A 152 -30.47 -10.05 3.70
C GLN A 152 -31.77 -9.23 3.55
N SER A 153 -32.24 -8.60 4.63
CA SER A 153 -33.47 -7.80 4.58
C SER A 153 -33.19 -6.32 4.25
N PRO A 154 -34.05 -5.62 3.48
CA PRO A 154 -33.85 -4.21 3.11
C PRO A 154 -33.72 -3.26 4.32
N ARG A 155 -34.30 -3.61 5.47
CA ARG A 155 -34.25 -2.79 6.70
C ARG A 155 -32.85 -2.68 7.29
N ARG A 156 -32.02 -3.73 7.16
CA ARG A 156 -30.65 -3.78 7.67
C ARG A 156 -29.75 -2.73 7.01
N TYR A 157 -29.90 -2.53 5.70
CA TYR A 157 -29.12 -1.56 4.93
C TYR A 157 -29.42 -0.11 5.29
N VAL A 158 -30.61 0.19 5.83
CA VAL A 158 -31.03 1.57 6.12
C VAL A 158 -30.58 2.04 7.51
N HIS A 159 -30.44 1.13 8.48
CA HIS A 159 -30.14 1.49 9.88
C HIS A 159 -28.65 1.41 10.25
N GLN A 160 -27.82 0.64 9.53
CA GLN A 160 -26.44 0.38 9.96
C GLN A 160 -25.43 1.44 9.49
N TYR A 161 -25.68 2.16 8.39
CA TYR A 161 -24.68 3.07 7.84
C TYR A 161 -24.89 4.52 8.34
N PRO A 162 -24.01 5.07 9.20
CA PRO A 162 -23.99 6.50 9.49
C PRO A 162 -23.56 7.37 8.29
N LEU A 163 -23.50 6.82 7.07
CA LEU A 163 -23.24 7.54 5.82
C LEU A 163 -24.29 8.63 5.52
N HIS A 164 -25.45 8.61 6.19
CA HIS A 164 -26.45 9.67 6.06
C HIS A 164 -26.01 11.02 6.64
N ARG A 165 -24.90 11.09 7.40
CA ARG A 165 -24.39 12.38 7.92
C ARG A 165 -23.47 13.13 6.94
N TYR A 166 -22.95 12.49 5.90
CA TYR A 166 -22.04 13.11 4.92
C TYR A 166 -22.66 13.41 3.55
N VAL A 167 -23.81 12.81 3.21
CA VAL A 167 -24.49 13.04 1.90
C VAL A 167 -25.67 14.03 2.02
N ALA A 168 -26.01 14.47 3.23
CA ALA A 168 -27.10 15.43 3.48
C ALA A 168 -26.74 16.90 3.18
N SER A 169 -25.55 17.19 2.65
CA SER A 169 -25.22 18.50 2.07
C SER A 169 -25.11 18.40 0.56
N GLY A 170 -26.28 18.37 -0.10
CA GLY A 170 -26.41 18.63 -1.52
C GLY A 170 -26.30 17.40 -2.41
N THR A 171 -27.43 16.75 -2.70
CA THR A 171 -28.05 16.72 -4.04
C THR A 171 -29.41 16.03 -3.89
N LYS A 172 -30.49 16.75 -4.23
CA LYS A 172 -31.86 16.21 -4.27
C LYS A 172 -31.92 15.08 -5.29
N ILE A 173 -32.11 13.84 -4.85
CA ILE A 173 -32.59 12.76 -5.72
C ILE A 173 -34.10 12.92 -5.81
N CYS A 174 -34.56 13.49 -6.93
CA CYS A 174 -35.97 13.54 -7.31
C CYS A 174 -36.52 12.11 -7.39
N SER A 175 -37.45 11.77 -6.50
CA SER A 175 -38.29 10.59 -6.64
C SER A 175 -39.32 10.88 -7.73
N CYS A 176 -39.15 10.29 -8.92
CA CYS A 176 -40.23 10.15 -9.88
C CYS A 176 -41.17 9.04 -9.38
N ARG A 177 -42.21 9.42 -8.64
CA ARG A 177 -43.43 8.61 -8.54
C ARG A 177 -44.16 8.74 -9.88
N THR A 178 -44.17 7.67 -10.67
CA THR A 178 -45.12 7.55 -11.77
C THR A 178 -46.44 7.06 -11.18
N ALA A 179 -47.45 7.91 -11.23
CA ALA A 179 -48.83 7.53 -11.02
C ALA A 179 -49.33 6.81 -12.27
N ASN A 180 -49.87 5.61 -12.08
CA ASN A 180 -51.06 5.07 -12.73
C ASN A 180 -51.47 3.79 -12.01
#